data_AF-A0A257M308-F1
#
_entry.id   AF-A0A257M308-F1
#
_cell.length_a   1.000
_cell.length_b   1.000
_cell.length_c   1.000
_cell.angle_alpha   90.00
_cell.angle_beta   90.00
_cell.angle_gamma   90.00
#
_symmetry.space_group_name_H-M   'P 1'
#
loop_
_entity.id
_entity.type
_entity.pdbx_description
1 polymer ?
#
loop_
_entity_poly.entity_id
_entity_poly.type
_entity_poly.pdbx_seq_one_letter_code
_entity_poly.pdbx_strand_id
1 'polypeptide(L)'
;MKKLLVLATAFAALTGLASADIQAPPGSTYTATRKLGRAISNILYGIVEIPEQMVRKNDGFGRKAEWSYGAVDGTNRALKRLGYGFYELFTFTCPTYRGTFKPPYQRCGEDNRIEMNPSDGLSEFPPELGAESYFSHNRTQSY
;
A
#
# COMPACT_ATOMS: atom_id res chain seq x y z
N MET A 1 -10.48 -36.80 -26.18
CA MET A 1 -11.06 -36.85 -24.81
C MET A 1 -10.03 -37.08 -23.71
N LYS A 2 -9.06 -38.00 -23.84
CA LYS A 2 -8.03 -38.26 -22.80
C LYS A 2 -7.16 -37.04 -22.43
N LYS A 3 -6.82 -36.18 -23.39
CA LYS A 3 -6.00 -34.97 -23.15
C LYS A 3 -6.69 -33.92 -22.26
N LEU A 4 -8.02 -33.79 -22.39
CA LEU A 4 -8.83 -32.88 -21.59
C LEU A 4 -8.94 -33.33 -20.13
N LEU A 5 -9.07 -34.64 -19.92
CA LEU A 5 -9.07 -35.24 -18.58
C LEU A 5 -7.73 -35.02 -17.86
N VAL A 6 -6.61 -35.23 -18.56
CA VAL A 6 -5.27 -34.98 -18.00
C VAL A 6 -5.08 -33.51 -17.61
N LEU A 7 -5.57 -32.59 -18.45
CA LEU A 7 -5.48 -31.15 -18.17
C LEU A 7 -6.32 -30.75 -16.95
N ALA A 8 -7.55 -31.28 -16.84
CA ALA A 8 -8.45 -31.02 -15.72
C ALA A 8 -7.90 -31.57 -14.40
N THR A 9 -7.31 -32.77 -14.40
CA THR A 9 -6.68 -33.36 -13.21
C THR A 9 -5.42 -32.62 -12.79
N ALA A 10 -4.63 -32.13 -13.75
CA ALA A 10 -3.47 -31.30 -13.45
C ALA A 10 -3.88 -29.96 -12.81
N PHE A 11 -4.96 -29.35 -13.31
CA PHE A 11 -5.49 -28.11 -12.77
C PHE A 11 -6.01 -28.29 -11.34
N ALA A 12 -6.78 -29.36 -11.09
CA ALA A 12 -7.31 -29.67 -9.76
C ALA A 12 -6.21 -29.98 -8.73
N ALA A 13 -5.15 -30.69 -9.15
CA ALA A 13 -4.00 -30.99 -8.29
C ALA A 13 -3.22 -29.73 -7.90
N LEU A 14 -3.13 -28.74 -8.79
CA LEU A 14 -2.45 -27.47 -8.52
C LEU A 14 -3.26 -26.54 -7.59
N THR A 15 -4.58 -26.69 -7.53
CA THR A 15 -5.47 -25.84 -6.71
C THR A 15 -5.78 -26.40 -5.31
N GLY A 16 -5.39 -27.64 -5.00
CA GLY A 16 -5.87 -28.39 -3.83
C GLY A 16 -5.11 -28.18 -2.51
N LEU A 17 -4.00 -27.43 -2.49
CA LEU A 17 -3.18 -27.27 -1.29
C LEU A 17 -3.41 -25.90 -0.64
N ALA A 18 -4.51 -25.77 0.10
CA ALA A 18 -4.71 -24.68 1.05
C ALA A 18 -4.47 -25.21 2.46
N SER A 19 -3.24 -25.05 2.95
CA SER A 19 -2.92 -25.23 4.38
C SER A 19 -3.28 -23.92 5.10
N ALA A 20 -4.24 -23.98 6.01
CA ALA A 20 -4.59 -22.86 6.88
C ALA A 20 -3.97 -23.07 8.27
N ASP A 21 -2.98 -22.24 8.62
CA ASP A 21 -2.39 -22.15 9.95
C ASP A 21 -3.22 -21.17 10.82
N ILE A 22 -3.65 -21.62 12.00
CA ILE A 22 -4.54 -20.90 12.92
C ILE A 22 -3.80 -19.82 13.73
N GLN A 23 -2.46 -19.87 13.81
CA GLN A 23 -1.66 -18.82 14.46
C GLN A 23 -0.54 -18.33 13.56
N ALA A 24 -0.93 -17.67 12.46
CA ALA A 24 0.02 -17.04 11.57
C ALA A 24 0.78 -15.91 12.32
N PRO A 25 2.11 -15.98 12.48
CA PRO A 25 2.88 -14.91 13.14
C PRO A 25 2.66 -13.61 12.38
N PRO A 26 2.69 -12.42 13.02
CA PRO A 26 2.34 -11.15 12.36
C PRO A 26 3.17 -10.86 11.09
N GLY A 27 4.39 -11.41 11.01
CA GLY A 27 5.27 -11.36 9.82
C GLY A 27 4.83 -12.23 8.64
N SER A 28 4.01 -13.26 8.85
CA SER A 28 3.49 -14.15 7.79
C SER A 28 2.65 -13.42 6.75
N THR A 29 2.06 -12.30 7.14
CA THR A 29 1.23 -11.46 6.27
C THR A 29 2.06 -10.70 5.24
N TYR A 30 3.39 -10.60 5.41
CA TYR A 30 4.32 -9.96 4.49
C TYR A 30 5.01 -11.01 3.62
N THR A 31 4.43 -11.26 2.45
CA THR A 31 4.93 -12.20 1.46
C THR A 31 5.50 -11.50 0.23
N ALA A 32 6.24 -12.24 -0.60
CA ALA A 32 6.68 -11.77 -1.91
C ALA A 32 5.50 -11.33 -2.80
N THR A 33 4.36 -12.01 -2.72
CA THR A 33 3.14 -11.66 -3.46
C THR A 33 2.52 -10.36 -2.98
N ARG A 34 2.47 -10.11 -1.66
CA ARG A 34 2.01 -8.82 -1.12
C ARG A 34 2.94 -7.67 -1.49
N LYS A 35 4.26 -7.93 -1.48
CA LYS A 35 5.26 -6.96 -1.93
C LYS A 35 5.07 -6.61 -3.42
N LEU A 36 4.81 -7.60 -4.26
CA LEU A 36 4.47 -7.37 -5.68
C LEU A 36 3.16 -6.58 -5.83
N GLY A 37 2.11 -6.95 -5.09
CA GLY A 37 0.82 -6.23 -5.12
C GLY A 37 0.98 -4.77 -4.72
N ARG A 38 1.77 -4.49 -3.69
CA ARG A 38 2.13 -3.13 -3.25
C ARG A 38 2.94 -2.38 -4.30
N ALA A 39 3.91 -3.04 -4.93
CA ALA A 39 4.71 -2.45 -6.00
C ALA A 39 3.83 -1.98 -7.17
N ILE A 40 2.95 -2.86 -7.67
CA ILE A 40 2.01 -2.56 -8.74
C ILE A 40 1.06 -1.44 -8.32
N SER A 41 0.51 -1.52 -7.09
CA SER A 41 -0.41 -0.52 -6.56
C SER A 41 0.23 0.87 -6.50
N ASN A 42 1.47 0.98 -6.01
CA ASN A 42 2.20 2.26 -5.99
C ASN A 42 2.47 2.82 -7.39
N ILE A 43 2.74 1.97 -8.39
CA ILE A 43 2.98 2.43 -9.77
C ILE A 43 1.69 2.94 -10.40
N LEU A 44 0.58 2.20 -10.26
CA LEU A 44 -0.68 2.52 -10.91
C LEU A 44 -1.45 3.63 -10.17
N TYR A 45 -1.47 3.58 -8.84
CA TYR A 45 -2.32 4.43 -8.01
C TYR A 45 -1.54 5.42 -7.14
N GLY A 46 -0.21 5.44 -7.20
CA GLY A 46 0.61 6.40 -6.43
C GLY A 46 0.30 7.87 -6.77
N ILE A 47 -0.20 8.16 -7.96
CA ILE A 47 -0.60 9.50 -8.40
C ILE A 47 -1.78 10.07 -7.60
N VAL A 48 -2.58 9.20 -6.97
CA VAL A 48 -3.75 9.57 -6.17
C VAL A 48 -3.38 10.39 -4.92
N GLU A 49 -2.12 10.31 -4.46
CA GLU A 49 -1.62 11.17 -3.40
C GLU A 49 -1.74 12.67 -3.72
N ILE A 50 -1.69 13.08 -4.99
CA ILE A 50 -1.77 14.49 -5.37
C ILE A 50 -3.13 15.09 -5.01
N PRO A 51 -4.27 14.62 -5.59
CA PRO A 51 -5.58 15.14 -5.24
C PRO A 51 -5.95 14.92 -3.78
N GLU A 52 -5.54 13.80 -3.17
CA GLU A 52 -5.83 13.52 -1.76
C GLU A 52 -5.16 14.53 -0.81
N GLN A 53 -3.87 14.83 -1.01
CA GLN A 53 -3.20 15.84 -0.18
C GLN A 53 -3.74 17.24 -0.44
N MET A 54 -4.15 17.56 -1.67
CA MET A 54 -4.79 18.86 -1.95
C MET A 54 -6.06 19.05 -1.12
N VAL A 55 -6.99 18.09 -1.15
CA VAL A 55 -8.24 18.15 -0.36
C VAL A 55 -7.92 18.21 1.12
N ARG A 56 -7.04 17.33 1.61
CA ARG A 56 -6.69 17.27 3.03
C ARG A 56 -6.06 18.57 3.56
N LYS A 57 -5.20 19.23 2.76
CA LYS A 57 -4.62 20.52 3.15
C LYS A 57 -5.59 21.68 2.99
N ASN A 58 -6.56 21.59 2.07
CA ASN A 58 -7.66 22.54 1.97
C ASN A 58 -8.50 22.53 3.27
N ASP A 59 -8.85 21.35 3.76
CA ASP A 59 -9.69 21.22 4.95
C ASP A 59 -9.02 21.74 6.23
N GLY A 60 -7.68 21.72 6.30
CA GLY A 60 -6.93 22.20 7.47
C GLY A 60 -6.43 23.61 7.44
N PHE A 61 -5.93 24.01 6.28
CA PHE A 61 -5.17 25.24 6.11
C PHE A 61 -5.80 26.17 5.06
N GLY A 62 -6.93 25.77 4.47
CA GLY A 62 -7.69 26.51 3.47
C GLY A 62 -7.16 26.39 2.04
N ARG A 63 -7.95 26.94 1.10
CA ARG A 63 -7.74 26.86 -0.36
C ARG A 63 -6.38 27.36 -0.87
N LYS A 64 -5.67 28.18 -0.10
CA LYS A 64 -4.33 28.65 -0.50
C LYS A 64 -3.25 27.62 -0.21
N ALA A 65 -3.39 26.90 0.89
CA ALA A 65 -2.50 25.79 1.23
C ALA A 65 -2.73 24.57 0.34
N GLU A 66 -3.94 24.36 -0.18
CA GLU A 66 -4.26 23.33 -1.19
C GLU A 66 -3.30 23.38 -2.39
N TRP A 67 -3.27 24.51 -3.10
CA TRP A 67 -2.53 24.66 -4.36
C TRP A 67 -1.03 24.87 -4.17
N SER A 68 -0.60 25.28 -2.97
CA SER A 68 0.81 25.46 -2.65
C SER A 68 1.36 24.23 -1.94
N TYR A 69 1.06 24.09 -0.65
CA TYR A 69 1.57 23.02 0.19
C TYR A 69 1.01 21.64 -0.18
N GLY A 70 -0.31 21.52 -0.40
CA GLY A 70 -0.97 20.25 -0.73
C GLY A 70 -0.51 19.67 -2.05
N ALA A 71 -0.45 20.48 -3.11
CA ALA A 71 0.03 20.05 -4.43
C ALA A 71 1.50 19.61 -4.40
N VAL A 72 2.37 20.36 -3.71
CA VAL A 72 3.80 20.03 -3.60
C VAL A 72 4.03 18.78 -2.74
N ASP A 73 3.38 18.67 -1.59
CA ASP A 73 3.48 17.50 -0.71
C ASP A 73 2.93 16.24 -1.39
N GLY A 74 1.75 16.34 -2.00
CA GLY A 74 1.13 15.24 -2.77
C GLY A 74 2.01 14.76 -3.93
N THR A 75 2.65 15.69 -4.65
CA THR A 75 3.59 15.34 -5.74
C THR A 75 4.83 14.64 -5.19
N ASN A 76 5.39 15.12 -4.08
CA ASN A 76 6.54 14.48 -3.43
C ASN A 76 6.21 13.04 -2.99
N ARG A 77 5.03 12.84 -2.38
CA ARG A 77 4.52 11.52 -1.98
C ARG A 77 4.30 10.61 -3.18
N ALA A 78 3.69 11.11 -4.27
CA ALA A 78 3.49 10.35 -5.49
C ALA A 78 4.80 9.87 -6.11
N LEU A 79 5.82 10.74 -6.17
CA LEU A 79 7.16 10.38 -6.67
C LEU A 79 7.85 9.35 -5.78
N LYS A 80 7.75 9.47 -4.45
CA LYS A 80 8.27 8.46 -3.52
C LYS A 80 7.58 7.11 -3.71
N ARG A 81 6.25 7.10 -3.87
CA ARG A 81 5.49 5.86 -4.16
C ARG A 81 5.94 5.25 -5.47
N LEU A 82 6.07 6.03 -6.54
CA LEU A 82 6.59 5.53 -7.82
C LEU A 82 7.99 4.92 -7.67
N GLY A 83 8.91 5.61 -6.98
CA GLY A 83 10.26 5.11 -6.73
C GLY A 83 10.26 3.79 -5.96
N TYR A 84 9.49 3.70 -4.86
CA TYR A 84 9.33 2.45 -4.13
C TYR A 84 8.61 1.37 -4.93
N GLY A 85 7.66 1.75 -5.78
CA GLY A 85 6.94 0.86 -6.68
C GLY A 85 7.89 0.14 -7.61
N PHE A 86 8.77 0.87 -8.31
CA PHE A 86 9.77 0.26 -9.17
C PHE A 86 10.81 -0.55 -8.37
N TYR A 87 11.29 -0.03 -7.24
CA TYR A 87 12.22 -0.74 -6.38
C TYR A 87 11.66 -2.09 -5.89
N GLU A 88 10.42 -2.11 -5.41
CA GLU A 88 9.77 -3.32 -4.94
C GLU A 88 9.36 -4.24 -6.10
N LEU A 89 9.05 -3.70 -7.29
CA LEU A 89 8.75 -4.49 -8.49
C LEU A 89 9.97 -5.30 -8.95
N PHE A 90 11.17 -4.73 -8.92
CA PHE A 90 12.39 -5.45 -9.29
C PHE A 90 12.89 -6.38 -8.19
N THR A 91 12.60 -6.07 -6.92
CA THR A 91 13.11 -6.82 -5.76
C THR A 91 12.06 -7.69 -5.08
N PHE A 92 10.91 -7.94 -5.70
CA PHE A 92 9.74 -8.56 -5.03
C PHE A 92 10.02 -9.96 -4.47
N THR A 93 10.93 -10.71 -5.10
CA THR A 93 11.36 -12.05 -4.64
C THR A 93 12.34 -12.01 -3.48
N CYS A 94 12.99 -10.86 -3.25
CA CYS A 94 14.03 -10.70 -2.24
C CYS A 94 13.51 -9.93 -1.00
N PRO A 95 13.84 -10.40 0.22
CA PRO A 95 13.50 -9.70 1.45
C PRO A 95 14.48 -8.53 1.69
N THR A 96 14.24 -7.42 1.00
CA THR A 96 15.20 -6.30 0.93
C THR A 96 15.12 -5.31 2.09
N TYR A 97 14.05 -5.29 2.87
CA TYR A 97 13.91 -4.36 4.00
C TYR A 97 14.03 -5.09 5.33
N ARG A 98 15.13 -4.85 6.06
CA ARG A 98 15.47 -5.51 7.33
C ARG A 98 15.37 -7.04 7.28
N GLY A 99 15.72 -7.65 6.13
CA GLY A 99 15.58 -9.10 5.93
C GLY A 99 14.13 -9.60 5.88
N THR A 100 13.17 -8.72 5.60
CA THR A 100 11.74 -9.05 5.50
C THR A 100 11.10 -8.46 4.23
N PHE A 101 9.83 -8.83 3.96
CA PHE A 101 8.98 -8.23 2.92
C PHE A 101 8.15 -7.02 3.42
N LYS A 102 8.44 -6.52 4.65
CA LYS A 102 7.78 -5.34 5.22
C LYS A 102 8.08 -4.10 4.34
N PRO A 103 7.13 -3.18 4.12
CA PRO A 103 7.39 -1.96 3.37
C PRO A 103 8.49 -1.11 4.03
N PRO A 104 9.37 -0.47 3.24
CA PRO A 104 10.41 0.44 3.74
C PRO A 104 9.87 1.83 4.11
N TYR A 105 8.55 2.01 4.13
CA TYR A 105 7.93 3.32 4.31
C TYR A 105 8.05 3.77 5.76
N GLN A 106 8.54 4.98 5.96
CA GLN A 106 8.39 5.66 7.24
C GLN A 106 6.93 6.07 7.39
N ARG A 107 6.24 5.48 8.36
CA ARG A 107 5.05 6.06 8.96
C ARG A 107 5.52 7.02 10.04
N CYS A 108 5.12 8.29 9.99
CA CYS A 108 5.39 9.18 11.11
C CYS A 108 4.62 8.66 12.33
N GLY A 109 5.29 8.60 13.48
CA GLY A 109 4.76 8.00 14.71
C GLY A 109 5.26 6.60 15.06
N GLU A 110 6.12 5.96 14.25
CA GLU A 110 6.82 4.70 14.63
C GLU A 110 8.22 4.97 15.23
N ASP A 111 8.69 6.22 15.19
CA ASP A 111 9.88 6.72 15.89
C ASP A 111 9.44 7.85 16.83
N ASN A 112 9.66 7.68 18.14
CA ASN A 112 9.08 8.47 19.25
C ASN A 112 9.58 9.94 19.33
N ARG A 113 9.97 10.55 18.21
CA ARG A 113 10.72 11.81 18.15
C ARG A 113 10.06 12.92 17.33
N ILE A 114 8.94 12.65 16.68
CA ILE A 114 8.23 13.64 15.84
C ILE A 114 6.77 13.64 16.27
N GLU A 115 6.19 14.83 16.45
CA GLU A 115 4.79 15.02 16.82
C GLU A 115 3.86 14.16 15.95
N MET A 116 2.93 13.49 16.63
CA MET A 116 2.11 12.41 16.11
C MET A 116 1.00 12.95 15.20
N ASN A 117 1.30 13.12 13.91
CA ASN A 117 0.27 13.27 12.89
C ASN A 117 0.08 11.92 12.17
N PRO A 118 -1.05 11.21 12.37
CA PRO A 118 -1.37 9.97 11.65
C PRO A 118 -1.41 10.13 10.11
N SER A 119 -1.45 11.37 9.63
CA SER A 119 -1.40 11.72 8.20
C SER A 119 0.01 11.85 7.64
N ASP A 120 1.04 11.86 8.49
CA ASP A 120 2.41 12.04 8.05
C ASP A 120 3.09 10.68 7.78
N GLY A 121 3.73 10.56 6.61
CA GLY A 121 4.30 9.32 6.10
C GLY A 121 3.44 8.64 5.02
N LEU A 122 3.92 7.49 4.52
CA LEU A 122 3.23 6.72 3.48
C LEU A 122 2.53 5.49 4.08
N SER A 123 1.25 5.31 3.79
CA SER A 123 0.54 4.05 4.01
C SER A 123 1.07 2.94 3.10
N GLU A 124 0.86 1.69 3.50
CA GLU A 124 1.30 0.51 2.73
C GLU A 124 0.77 0.55 1.28
N PHE A 125 -0.51 0.88 1.10
CA PHE A 125 -1.12 1.08 -0.21
C PHE A 125 -1.48 2.56 -0.42
N PRO A 126 -1.52 3.06 -1.66
CA PRO A 126 -2.00 4.41 -1.97
C PRO A 126 -3.41 4.65 -1.43
N PRO A 127 -3.75 5.92 -1.10
CA PRO A 127 -5.09 6.27 -0.66
C PRO A 127 -6.13 6.05 -1.76
N GLU A 128 -7.36 5.79 -1.35
CA GLU A 128 -8.51 5.70 -2.26
C GLU A 128 -9.25 7.03 -2.28
N LEU A 129 -9.74 7.46 -3.45
CA LEU A 129 -10.46 8.73 -3.58
C LEU A 129 -11.90 8.59 -3.08
N GLY A 130 -12.20 9.29 -1.99
CA GLY A 130 -13.56 9.47 -1.48
C GLY A 130 -14.08 8.31 -0.62
N ALA A 131 -14.25 7.11 -1.20
CA ALA A 131 -14.81 5.95 -0.50
C ALA A 131 -13.72 4.92 -0.20
N GLU A 132 -13.15 4.99 0.99
CA GLU A 132 -12.13 4.04 1.46
C GLU A 132 -12.76 2.69 1.76
N SER A 133 -12.61 1.75 0.84
CA SER A 133 -13.18 0.40 0.87
C SER A 133 -12.58 -0.51 1.94
N TYR A 134 -11.44 -0.10 2.51
CA TYR A 134 -10.65 -0.88 3.46
C TYR A 134 -11.06 -0.67 4.92
N PHE A 135 -11.93 0.30 5.22
CA PHE A 135 -12.52 0.46 6.54
C PHE A 135 -13.92 -0.17 6.57
N SER A 136 -14.15 -1.09 7.51
CA SER A 136 -15.47 -1.72 7.68
C SER A 136 -16.46 -0.83 8.44
N HIS A 137 -16.03 0.36 8.88
CA HIS A 137 -16.80 1.30 9.68
C HIS A 137 -16.70 2.71 9.09
N ASN A 138 -17.77 3.47 9.23
CA ASN A 138 -17.78 4.89 8.87
C ASN A 138 -16.78 5.64 9.74
N ARG A 139 -15.80 6.29 9.12
CA ARG A 139 -14.89 7.21 9.81
C ARG A 139 -15.35 8.62 9.51
N THR A 140 -15.92 9.30 10.49
CA THR A 140 -16.02 10.76 10.42
C THR A 140 -14.61 11.30 10.58
N GLN A 141 -14.12 12.02 9.59
CA GLN A 141 -12.89 12.81 9.70
C GLN A 141 -13.19 13.98 10.64
N SER A 142 -13.07 13.77 11.96
CA SER A 142 -13.07 14.90 12.89
C SER A 142 -11.70 15.55 12.82
N TYR A 143 -11.70 16.85 12.52
CA TYR A 143 -10.54 17.72 12.55
C TYR A 143 -10.00 17.88 13.97
#